data_AF-A0A3C0EGE9-F1
#
_entry.id   AF-A0A3C0EGE9-F1
#
_cell.length_a   1.000
_cell.length_b   1.000
_cell.length_c   1.000
_cell.angle_alpha   90.00
_cell.angle_beta   90.00
_cell.angle_gamma   90.00
#
_symmetry.space_group_name_H-M   'P 1'
#
loop_
_entity.id
_entity.type
_entity.pdbx_description
1 polymer ?
#
loop_
_entity_poly.entity_id
_entity_poly.type
_entity_poly.pdbx_seq_one_letter_code
_entity_poly.pdbx_strand_id
1 'polypeptide(L)'
;MTTPDPEIAYLAEGKLYHKPSGQDVKNIDSHFLQELIDRRNRDSQRSSWKQSGSAWNVTAQQDWQAIAQVQGAALAGATRMENITSVCIGQQSGEIFYSLNTQTIGGIFRYNLKTDTEDRIAHKQNLQLRQLAVHPDEDIAVCSIGFEDGSANLVTMRASGGKMAECTEGDSYDEAPRWVRGQGKTLVYQSAGIARDHNGMPVDMSEYAIKSINLDTGDLHTLAQMPGYDCFHPRQLTDGTLYFIRRPYKSINNRSHLSPWQLLKDILLFPVRVCVVIFTFLDMLSHFLTGKHLTAAGGVKKQGPDVRRMLVAGRMIQMQQQNKADAANASTLAPKDWELIKQDADGGQTILQSNVLSFDICSDGSYVYTDGLRVIYHDPDGNDRQLAKGTLIEHVAVTF
;
A
#
# COMPACT_ATOMS: atom_id res chain seq x y z
N MET A 1 -24.78 29.87 5.62
CA MET A 1 -25.35 28.54 5.31
C MET A 1 -24.19 27.58 5.39
N THR A 2 -24.24 26.56 6.25
CA THR A 2 -23.16 25.57 6.39
C THR A 2 -23.04 24.75 5.11
N THR A 3 -21.87 24.77 4.48
CA THR A 3 -21.57 23.98 3.28
C THR A 3 -21.84 22.49 3.57
N PRO A 4 -22.67 21.79 2.77
CA PRO A 4 -22.98 20.39 3.01
C PRO A 4 -21.70 19.54 3.03
N ASP A 5 -21.68 18.48 3.85
CA ASP A 5 -20.55 17.56 3.89
C ASP A 5 -20.39 16.89 2.51
N PRO A 6 -19.16 16.79 1.97
CA PRO A 6 -18.95 16.11 0.71
C PRO A 6 -19.23 14.62 0.85
N GLU A 7 -19.66 14.04 -0.26
CA GLU A 7 -19.75 12.59 -0.39
C GLU A 7 -18.34 12.00 -0.52
N ILE A 8 -18.03 10.91 0.18
CA ILE A 8 -16.68 10.33 0.16
C ILE A 8 -16.71 8.81 0.05
N ALA A 9 -15.67 8.26 -0.57
CA ALA A 9 -15.31 6.85 -0.49
C ALA A 9 -13.90 6.73 0.09
N TYR A 10 -13.68 5.72 0.95
CA TYR A 10 -12.36 5.50 1.54
C TYR A 10 -12.05 4.03 1.75
N LEU A 11 -10.76 3.71 1.77
CA LEU A 11 -10.25 2.38 2.07
C LEU A 11 -9.76 2.33 3.50
N ALA A 12 -10.19 1.31 4.25
CA ALA A 12 -9.65 1.03 5.56
C ALA A 12 -9.49 -0.48 5.75
N GLU A 13 -8.28 -0.88 6.12
CA GLU A 13 -7.88 -2.28 6.28
C GLU A 13 -8.24 -3.15 5.04
N GLY A 14 -8.03 -2.64 3.82
CA GLY A 14 -8.38 -3.37 2.59
C GLY A 14 -9.87 -3.55 2.30
N LYS A 15 -10.76 -2.89 3.06
CA LYS A 15 -12.21 -2.81 2.79
C LYS A 15 -12.59 -1.45 2.25
N LEU A 16 -13.68 -1.41 1.47
CA LEU A 16 -14.20 -0.19 0.86
C LEU A 16 -15.39 0.34 1.66
N TYR A 17 -15.32 1.61 2.03
CA TYR A 17 -16.38 2.33 2.72
C TYR A 17 -16.87 3.50 1.89
N HIS A 18 -18.15 3.80 2.01
CA HIS A 18 -18.80 4.94 1.38
C HIS A 18 -19.60 5.72 2.42
N LYS A 19 -19.46 7.04 2.40
CA LYS A 19 -20.23 7.94 3.26
C LYS A 19 -21.03 8.90 2.37
N PRO A 20 -22.35 8.67 2.23
CA PRO A 20 -23.22 9.62 1.56
C PRO A 20 -23.25 10.97 2.31
N SER A 21 -23.46 12.08 1.61
CA SER A 21 -23.60 13.40 2.22
C SER A 21 -24.70 13.39 3.30
N GLY A 22 -24.31 13.69 4.54
CA GLY A 22 -25.22 13.75 5.69
C GLY A 22 -25.74 12.40 6.20
N GLN A 23 -25.24 11.26 5.70
CA GLN A 23 -25.64 9.93 6.16
C GLN A 23 -24.49 9.20 6.88
N ASP A 24 -24.83 8.07 7.50
CA ASP A 24 -23.88 7.19 8.13
C ASP A 24 -23.02 6.43 7.10
N VAL A 25 -21.85 6.01 7.54
CA VAL A 25 -20.91 5.26 6.70
C VAL A 25 -21.47 3.86 6.41
N LYS A 26 -21.48 3.47 5.14
CA LYS A 26 -21.81 2.12 4.65
C LYS A 26 -20.51 1.40 4.23
N ASN A 27 -20.38 0.12 4.60
CA ASN A 27 -19.37 -0.77 4.04
C ASN A 27 -19.87 -1.31 2.70
N ILE A 28 -19.02 -1.28 1.67
CA ILE A 28 -19.28 -1.88 0.37
C ILE A 28 -18.58 -3.24 0.35
N ASP A 29 -19.38 -4.29 0.48
CA ASP A 29 -18.90 -5.67 0.38
C ASP A 29 -18.87 -6.09 -1.10
N SER A 30 -17.69 -6.45 -1.59
CA SER A 30 -17.55 -7.00 -2.95
C SER A 30 -18.08 -8.42 -2.99
N HIS A 31 -19.09 -8.65 -3.83
CA HIS A 31 -19.62 -9.99 -4.09
C HIS A 31 -18.53 -10.92 -4.63
N PHE A 32 -17.68 -10.41 -5.52
CA PHE A 32 -16.59 -11.19 -6.08
C PHE A 32 -15.54 -11.60 -5.04
N LEU A 33 -15.14 -10.66 -4.16
CA LEU A 33 -14.20 -10.96 -3.08
C LEU A 33 -14.77 -12.04 -2.15
N GLN A 34 -16.05 -11.93 -1.81
CA GLN A 34 -16.72 -12.90 -0.95
C GLN A 34 -16.78 -14.29 -1.59
N GLU A 35 -17.09 -14.38 -2.88
CA GLU A 35 -17.09 -15.65 -3.63
C GLU A 35 -15.69 -16.30 -3.66
N LEU A 36 -14.63 -15.50 -3.80
CA LEU A 36 -13.25 -15.99 -3.75
C LEU A 36 -12.89 -16.53 -2.37
N ILE A 37 -13.21 -15.79 -1.31
CA ILE A 37 -13.01 -16.23 0.08
C ILE A 37 -13.75 -17.55 0.33
N ASP A 38 -15.01 -17.64 -0.08
CA ASP A 38 -15.85 -18.83 0.10
C ASP A 38 -15.35 -20.02 -0.70
N ARG A 39 -14.87 -19.80 -1.92
CA ARG A 39 -14.22 -20.84 -2.74
C ARG A 39 -12.95 -21.35 -2.06
N ARG A 40 -12.08 -20.46 -1.58
CA ARG A 40 -10.84 -20.84 -0.89
C ARG A 40 -11.12 -21.61 0.40
N ASN A 41 -12.11 -21.18 1.17
CA ASN A 41 -12.54 -21.87 2.39
C ASN A 41 -13.05 -23.30 2.08
N ARG A 42 -13.87 -23.46 1.03
CA ARG A 42 -14.33 -24.78 0.57
C ARG A 42 -13.17 -25.66 0.10
N ASP A 43 -12.24 -25.11 -0.65
CA ASP A 43 -11.07 -25.85 -1.13
C ASP A 43 -10.16 -26.27 0.03
N SER A 44 -9.91 -25.38 1.00
CA SER A 44 -9.16 -25.70 2.23
C SER A 44 -9.84 -26.78 3.06
N GLN A 45 -11.17 -26.75 3.19
CA GLN A 45 -11.91 -27.80 3.89
C GLN A 45 -11.78 -29.14 3.17
N ARG A 46 -11.87 -29.15 1.84
CA ARG A 46 -11.71 -30.35 0.99
C ARG A 46 -10.28 -30.90 0.96
N SER A 47 -9.26 -30.05 1.08
CA SER A 47 -7.85 -30.45 1.05
C SER A 47 -7.26 -30.71 2.43
N SER A 48 -7.98 -30.38 3.51
CA SER A 48 -7.51 -30.53 4.89
C SER A 48 -7.04 -31.96 5.20
N TRP A 49 -7.76 -32.98 4.72
CA TRP A 49 -7.40 -34.40 4.93
C TRP A 49 -6.16 -34.84 4.13
N LYS A 50 -5.84 -34.18 3.00
CA LYS A 50 -4.62 -34.46 2.21
C LYS A 50 -3.38 -33.87 2.87
N GLN A 51 -3.51 -32.71 3.52
CA GLN A 51 -2.41 -32.07 4.23
C GLN A 51 -2.07 -32.77 5.56
N SER A 52 -3.05 -33.38 6.23
CA SER A 52 -2.78 -34.20 7.44
C SER A 52 -1.96 -35.47 7.18
N GLY A 53 -1.89 -35.96 5.93
CA GLY A 53 -1.10 -37.13 5.54
C GLY A 53 0.30 -36.83 5.00
N SER A 54 0.66 -35.55 4.82
CA SER A 54 1.93 -35.11 4.18
C SER A 54 2.95 -34.54 5.17
N ALA A 55 2.82 -34.88 6.46
CA ALA A 55 3.75 -34.43 7.51
C ALA A 55 5.13 -35.12 7.48
N TRP A 56 5.35 -36.09 6.56
CA TRP A 56 6.57 -36.91 6.50
C TRP A 56 7.55 -36.54 5.37
N ASN A 57 7.21 -35.58 4.48
CA ASN A 57 8.09 -35.15 3.38
C ASN A 57 8.76 -33.79 3.59
N VAL A 58 8.65 -33.19 4.78
CA VAL A 58 9.38 -31.96 5.13
C VAL A 58 10.79 -32.33 5.59
N THR A 59 11.62 -32.82 4.67
CA THR A 59 13.03 -33.12 4.92
C THR A 59 13.90 -32.03 4.29
N ALA A 60 14.37 -31.11 5.13
CA ALA A 60 15.68 -30.42 5.11
C ALA A 60 16.22 -29.68 3.86
N GLN A 61 15.54 -29.63 2.71
CA GLN A 61 16.12 -29.00 1.50
C GLN A 61 15.35 -27.79 0.95
N GLN A 62 14.12 -27.52 1.41
CA GLN A 62 13.28 -26.42 0.89
C GLN A 62 13.27 -25.14 1.75
N ASP A 63 13.90 -25.12 2.93
CA ASP A 63 13.84 -23.97 3.83
C ASP A 63 14.64 -22.76 3.34
N TRP A 64 15.70 -22.92 2.53
CA TRP A 64 16.52 -21.76 2.12
C TRP A 64 15.90 -20.93 0.99
N GLN A 65 15.22 -21.57 0.04
CA GLN A 65 14.50 -20.87 -1.03
C GLN A 65 13.21 -20.22 -0.52
N ALA A 66 12.53 -20.85 0.44
CA ALA A 66 11.37 -20.27 1.10
C ALA A 66 11.75 -19.02 1.92
N ILE A 67 12.91 -19.02 2.59
CA ILE A 67 13.39 -17.84 3.34
C ILE A 67 13.84 -16.71 2.39
N ALA A 68 14.43 -17.02 1.24
CA ALA A 68 14.76 -16.03 0.20
C ALA A 68 13.50 -15.44 -0.45
N GLN A 69 12.47 -16.25 -0.70
CA GLN A 69 11.16 -15.76 -1.13
C GLN A 69 10.45 -14.93 -0.06
N VAL A 70 10.63 -15.25 1.23
CA VAL A 70 10.09 -14.45 2.34
C VAL A 70 10.81 -13.10 2.49
N GLN A 71 12.10 -13.01 2.15
CA GLN A 71 12.80 -11.70 2.09
C GLN A 71 12.42 -10.89 0.84
N GLY A 72 12.22 -11.53 -0.33
CA GLY A 72 11.65 -10.86 -1.51
C GLY A 72 10.21 -10.40 -1.30
N ALA A 73 9.39 -11.20 -0.62
CA ALA A 73 8.01 -10.86 -0.25
C ALA A 73 7.92 -9.86 0.92
N ALA A 74 8.99 -9.66 1.69
CA ALA A 74 9.06 -8.59 2.69
C ALA A 74 9.33 -7.21 2.05
N LEU A 75 9.95 -7.18 0.87
CA LEU A 75 10.01 -6.00 0.00
C LEU A 75 8.71 -5.82 -0.79
N ALA A 76 8.07 -6.91 -1.19
CA ALA A 76 6.73 -6.93 -1.78
C ALA A 76 5.62 -7.11 -0.72
N GLY A 77 5.52 -6.16 0.22
CA GLY A 77 4.32 -5.89 1.03
C GLY A 77 3.46 -7.10 1.41
N ALA A 78 3.99 -8.01 2.24
CA ALA A 78 3.18 -9.07 2.83
C ALA A 78 2.13 -8.48 3.80
N THR A 79 0.97 -8.07 3.32
CA THR A 79 -0.15 -7.59 4.16
C THR A 79 -1.49 -7.91 3.49
N ARG A 80 -2.21 -8.90 4.04
CA ARG A 80 -3.52 -9.44 3.61
C ARG A 80 -3.60 -9.86 2.13
N MET A 81 -3.85 -11.14 1.91
CA MET A 81 -3.72 -11.79 0.59
C MET A 81 -4.83 -11.44 -0.40
N GLU A 82 -5.85 -10.69 0.01
CA GLU A 82 -7.02 -10.30 -0.79
C GLU A 82 -7.47 -8.90 -0.31
N ASN A 83 -7.01 -7.83 -0.96
CA ASN A 83 -7.32 -6.46 -0.55
C ASN A 83 -7.79 -5.62 -1.73
N ILE A 84 -8.71 -4.70 -1.42
CA ILE A 84 -8.95 -3.56 -2.29
C ILE A 84 -7.76 -2.61 -2.16
N THR A 85 -7.05 -2.37 -3.26
CA THR A 85 -5.79 -1.59 -3.26
C THR A 85 -5.99 -0.14 -3.62
N SER A 86 -7.02 0.18 -4.40
CA SER A 86 -7.34 1.56 -4.75
C SER A 86 -8.83 1.75 -5.00
N VAL A 87 -9.27 3.00 -4.83
CA VAL A 87 -10.63 3.45 -5.10
C VAL A 87 -10.58 4.80 -5.82
N CYS A 88 -11.40 4.97 -6.83
CA CYS A 88 -11.62 6.26 -7.48
C CYS A 88 -13.06 6.39 -7.95
N ILE A 89 -13.46 7.62 -8.26
CA ILE A 89 -14.78 7.91 -8.81
C ILE A 89 -14.89 7.42 -10.25
N GLY A 90 -16.09 6.98 -10.62
CA GLY A 90 -16.47 6.72 -12.00
C GLY A 90 -16.84 7.99 -12.77
N GLN A 91 -17.30 7.79 -14.00
CA GLN A 91 -17.74 8.86 -14.90
C GLN A 91 -19.14 9.36 -14.54
N GLN A 92 -19.99 8.48 -14.04
CA GLN A 92 -21.37 8.81 -13.69
C GLN A 92 -21.52 8.97 -12.17
N SER A 93 -22.40 9.87 -11.75
CA SER A 93 -22.72 10.04 -10.33
C SER A 93 -23.29 8.75 -9.75
N GLY A 94 -22.70 8.30 -8.64
CA GLY A 94 -23.00 7.02 -8.01
C GLY A 94 -22.17 5.84 -8.52
N GLU A 95 -21.18 6.05 -9.39
CA GLU A 95 -20.24 5.00 -9.78
C GLU A 95 -18.90 5.14 -9.04
N ILE A 96 -18.42 4.02 -8.50
CA ILE A 96 -17.09 3.89 -7.91
C ILE A 96 -16.34 2.82 -8.67
N PHE A 97 -15.07 3.07 -8.98
CA PHE A 97 -14.15 2.05 -9.46
C PHE A 97 -13.18 1.67 -8.35
N TYR A 98 -12.86 0.39 -8.27
CA TYR A 98 -11.88 -0.08 -7.31
C TYR A 98 -11.05 -1.22 -7.90
N SER A 99 -9.81 -1.36 -7.42
CA SER A 99 -8.93 -2.46 -7.78
C SER A 99 -8.83 -3.46 -6.64
N LEU A 100 -8.82 -4.74 -6.98
CA LEU A 100 -8.66 -5.84 -6.05
C LEU A 100 -7.44 -6.65 -6.46
N ASN A 101 -6.52 -6.89 -5.52
CA ASN A 101 -5.45 -7.85 -5.70
C ASN A 101 -5.64 -9.04 -4.78
N THR A 102 -5.41 -10.22 -5.34
CA THR A 102 -5.27 -11.48 -4.63
C THR A 102 -3.87 -12.06 -4.86
N GLN A 103 -3.54 -13.20 -4.24
CA GLN A 103 -2.27 -13.88 -4.48
C GLN A 103 -2.00 -14.21 -5.95
N THR A 104 -3.04 -14.52 -6.72
CA THR A 104 -2.89 -15.08 -8.08
C THR A 104 -3.57 -14.24 -9.15
N ILE A 105 -4.45 -13.32 -8.76
CA ILE A 105 -5.30 -12.57 -9.67
C ILE A 105 -5.44 -11.12 -9.20
N GLY A 106 -5.29 -10.18 -10.11
CA GLY A 106 -5.76 -8.81 -9.94
C GLY A 106 -6.96 -8.51 -10.83
N GLY A 107 -7.81 -7.59 -10.39
CA GLY A 107 -8.96 -7.15 -11.16
C GLY A 107 -9.38 -5.72 -10.86
N ILE A 108 -10.12 -5.16 -11.83
CA ILE A 108 -10.75 -3.85 -11.76
C ILE A 108 -12.25 -4.08 -11.79
N PHE A 109 -12.95 -3.43 -10.87
CA PHE A 109 -14.38 -3.57 -10.68
C PHE A 109 -15.02 -2.18 -10.68
N ARG A 110 -16.25 -2.13 -11.19
CA ARG A 110 -17.11 -0.95 -11.13
C ARG A 110 -18.29 -1.28 -10.23
N TYR A 111 -18.52 -0.45 -9.22
CA TYR A 111 -19.64 -0.55 -8.31
C TYR A 111 -20.62 0.59 -8.56
N ASN A 112 -21.90 0.27 -8.72
CA ASN A 112 -22.95 1.26 -8.82
C ASN A 112 -23.68 1.38 -7.48
N LEU A 113 -23.53 2.53 -6.83
CA LEU A 113 -24.10 2.85 -5.52
C LEU A 113 -25.63 2.94 -5.53
N LYS A 114 -26.25 3.22 -6.68
CA LYS A 114 -27.71 3.36 -6.80
C LYS A 114 -28.40 2.01 -6.96
N THR A 115 -27.81 1.10 -7.74
CA THR A 115 -28.38 -0.22 -8.03
C THR A 115 -27.80 -1.32 -7.13
N ASP A 116 -26.76 -1.03 -6.37
CA ASP A 116 -26.03 -2.01 -5.52
C ASP A 116 -25.48 -3.18 -6.36
N THR A 117 -25.00 -2.86 -7.57
CA THR A 117 -24.49 -3.86 -8.53
C THR A 117 -23.00 -3.69 -8.78
N GLU A 118 -22.32 -4.81 -8.93
CA GLU A 118 -20.88 -4.88 -9.20
C GLU A 118 -20.62 -5.49 -10.58
N ASP A 119 -19.92 -4.73 -11.41
CA ASP A 119 -19.46 -5.16 -12.74
C ASP A 119 -17.96 -5.44 -12.71
N ARG A 120 -17.57 -6.56 -13.31
CA ARG A 120 -16.15 -6.91 -13.51
C ARG A 120 -15.65 -6.34 -14.83
N ILE A 121 -14.72 -5.39 -14.75
CA ILE A 121 -14.19 -4.67 -15.92
C ILE A 121 -12.97 -5.39 -16.50
N ALA A 122 -12.01 -5.75 -15.64
CA ALA A 122 -10.81 -6.46 -16.04
C ALA A 122 -10.41 -7.45 -14.95
N HIS A 123 -9.89 -8.61 -15.34
CA HIS A 123 -9.49 -9.65 -14.41
C HIS A 123 -8.48 -10.57 -15.08
N LYS A 124 -7.26 -10.63 -14.54
CA LYS A 124 -6.14 -11.39 -15.13
C LYS A 124 -5.27 -12.02 -14.04
N GLN A 125 -4.68 -13.16 -14.37
CA GLN A 125 -3.66 -13.78 -13.53
C GLN A 125 -2.39 -12.92 -13.50
N ASN A 126 -1.70 -12.94 -12.36
CA ASN A 126 -0.44 -12.20 -12.13
C ASN A 126 -0.53 -10.70 -12.40
N LEU A 127 -1.73 -10.13 -12.36
CA LEU A 127 -1.96 -8.71 -12.46
C LEU A 127 -1.85 -8.09 -11.06
N GLN A 128 -0.89 -7.19 -10.84
CA GLN A 128 -0.71 -6.50 -9.56
C GLN A 128 -1.07 -5.03 -9.71
N LEU A 129 -2.33 -4.68 -9.43
CA LEU A 129 -2.85 -3.32 -9.54
C LEU A 129 -2.57 -2.53 -8.28
N ARG A 130 -1.89 -1.39 -8.40
CA ARG A 130 -1.56 -0.55 -7.24
C ARG A 130 -2.60 0.54 -7.09
N GLN A 131 -2.75 1.37 -8.12
CA GLN A 131 -3.69 2.49 -8.16
C GLN A 131 -4.36 2.63 -9.50
N LEU A 132 -5.59 3.15 -9.48
CA LEU A 132 -6.48 3.32 -10.62
C LEU A 132 -7.04 4.74 -10.66
N ALA A 133 -7.14 5.31 -11.85
CA ALA A 133 -7.93 6.51 -12.10
C ALA A 133 -8.72 6.40 -13.41
N VAL A 134 -9.98 6.78 -13.37
CA VAL A 134 -10.86 6.84 -14.54
C VAL A 134 -10.93 8.28 -15.06
N HIS A 135 -10.86 8.45 -16.37
CA HIS A 135 -10.98 9.75 -17.00
C HIS A 135 -12.43 10.26 -16.85
N PRO A 136 -12.65 11.52 -16.46
CA PRO A 136 -14.00 12.05 -16.19
C PRO A 136 -14.92 11.99 -17.42
N ASP A 137 -14.41 12.36 -18.60
CA ASP A 137 -15.25 12.52 -19.80
C ASP A 137 -15.09 11.38 -20.84
N GLU A 138 -13.87 10.91 -21.10
CA GLU A 138 -13.57 9.84 -22.06
C GLU A 138 -13.56 8.45 -21.41
N ASP A 139 -13.98 7.41 -22.15
CA ASP A 139 -13.99 5.99 -21.73
C ASP A 139 -12.58 5.38 -21.65
N ILE A 140 -11.74 5.95 -20.79
CA ILE A 140 -10.34 5.59 -20.58
C ILE A 140 -10.06 5.52 -19.08
N ALA A 141 -9.35 4.49 -18.67
CA ALA A 141 -8.82 4.32 -17.33
C ALA A 141 -7.30 4.12 -17.40
N VAL A 142 -6.60 4.58 -16.36
CA VAL A 142 -5.17 4.38 -16.19
C VAL A 142 -4.92 3.65 -14.87
N CYS A 143 -4.00 2.70 -14.91
CA CYS A 143 -3.63 1.88 -13.77
C CYS A 143 -2.11 1.88 -13.60
N SER A 144 -1.63 1.90 -12.36
CA SER A 144 -0.26 1.49 -12.06
C SER A 144 -0.23 -0.02 -11.87
N ILE A 145 0.60 -0.70 -12.67
CA ILE A 145 0.81 -2.15 -12.63
C ILE A 145 2.23 -2.43 -12.15
N GLY A 146 2.36 -3.25 -11.10
CA GLY A 146 3.65 -3.76 -10.65
C GLY A 146 4.06 -5.00 -11.43
N PHE A 147 5.36 -5.09 -11.74
CA PHE A 147 5.96 -6.23 -12.43
C PHE A 147 6.84 -7.07 -11.48
N GLU A 148 7.18 -8.29 -11.91
CA GLU A 148 7.99 -9.23 -11.12
C GLU A 148 9.43 -8.74 -10.88
N ASP A 149 9.93 -7.85 -11.74
CA ASP A 149 11.26 -7.24 -11.60
C ASP A 149 11.33 -6.10 -10.57
N GLY A 150 10.20 -5.76 -9.95
CA GLY A 150 10.07 -4.69 -8.96
C GLY A 150 9.73 -3.31 -9.55
N SER A 151 9.70 -3.17 -10.88
CA SER A 151 9.21 -1.95 -11.54
C SER A 151 7.69 -1.81 -11.41
N ALA A 152 7.21 -0.59 -11.60
CA ALA A 152 5.79 -0.32 -11.74
C ALA A 152 5.59 0.71 -12.83
N ASN A 153 4.76 0.40 -13.83
CA ASN A 153 4.49 1.31 -14.94
C ASN A 153 3.00 1.61 -15.06
N LEU A 154 2.71 2.69 -15.76
CA LEU A 154 1.34 3.11 -16.04
C LEU A 154 0.83 2.42 -17.30
N VAL A 155 -0.41 1.96 -17.21
CA VAL A 155 -1.10 1.23 -18.27
C VAL A 155 -2.47 1.81 -18.46
N THR A 156 -2.81 2.11 -19.71
CA THR A 156 -4.14 2.59 -20.09
C THR A 156 -5.01 1.44 -20.57
N MET A 157 -6.31 1.57 -20.36
CA MET A 157 -7.33 0.69 -20.91
C MET A 157 -8.64 1.44 -21.06
N ARG A 158 -9.61 0.81 -21.71
CA ARG A 158 -10.99 1.32 -21.74
C ARG A 158 -11.64 1.20 -20.37
N ALA A 159 -12.38 2.20 -19.90
CA ALA A 159 -13.06 2.14 -18.60
C ALA A 159 -14.20 1.09 -18.61
N SER A 160 -14.80 0.83 -19.78
CA SER A 160 -15.72 -0.29 -19.99
C SER A 160 -15.05 -1.67 -20.11
N GLY A 161 -13.72 -1.74 -20.00
CA GLY A 161 -12.93 -2.97 -20.14
C GLY A 161 -12.38 -3.17 -21.55
N GLY A 162 -11.25 -3.88 -21.64
CA GLY A 162 -10.58 -4.11 -22.91
C GLY A 162 -9.12 -4.49 -22.78
N LYS A 163 -8.37 -4.28 -23.87
CA LYS A 163 -6.92 -4.46 -23.86
C LYS A 163 -6.26 -3.35 -23.06
N MET A 164 -5.18 -3.73 -22.40
CA MET A 164 -4.29 -2.87 -21.64
C MET A 164 -3.10 -2.52 -22.53
N ALA A 165 -2.67 -1.26 -22.51
CA ALA A 165 -1.52 -0.76 -23.24
C ALA A 165 -0.65 0.09 -22.31
N GLU A 166 0.64 -0.21 -22.24
CA GLU A 166 1.60 0.56 -21.45
C GLU A 166 1.73 1.98 -22.01
N CYS A 167 1.82 2.95 -21.11
CA CYS A 167 2.04 4.36 -21.46
C CYS A 167 3.30 4.95 -20.81
N THR A 168 3.85 4.28 -19.79
CA THR A 168 5.21 4.51 -19.32
C THR A 168 5.98 3.21 -19.39
N GLU A 169 7.29 3.32 -19.56
CA GLU A 169 8.22 2.20 -19.66
C GLU A 169 9.54 2.58 -18.97
N GLY A 170 10.32 1.57 -18.60
CA GLY A 170 11.65 1.74 -18.05
C GLY A 170 11.78 1.21 -16.63
N ASP A 171 12.96 1.42 -16.05
CA ASP A 171 13.28 0.97 -14.69
C ASP A 171 12.85 2.03 -13.67
N SER A 172 11.55 2.21 -13.60
CA SER A 172 10.88 3.20 -12.77
C SER A 172 9.76 2.59 -11.97
N TYR A 173 9.30 3.39 -11.03
CA TYR A 173 8.22 3.07 -10.14
C TYR A 173 7.20 4.20 -10.22
N ASP A 174 6.27 4.04 -11.14
CA ASP A 174 5.23 4.99 -11.49
C ASP A 174 3.91 4.62 -10.81
N GLU A 175 3.39 5.54 -10.02
CA GLU A 175 2.20 5.34 -9.20
C GLU A 175 1.31 6.59 -9.17
N ALA A 176 0.17 6.47 -8.50
CA ALA A 176 -0.82 7.52 -8.26
C ALA A 176 -1.21 8.32 -9.50
N PRO A 177 -1.53 7.67 -10.64
CA PRO A 177 -1.94 8.41 -11.81
C PRO A 177 -3.27 9.11 -11.53
N ARG A 178 -3.38 10.37 -11.96
CA ARG A 178 -4.61 11.17 -11.90
C ARG A 178 -4.77 11.93 -13.21
N TRP A 179 -5.99 11.95 -13.73
CA TRP A 179 -6.34 12.77 -14.88
C TRP A 179 -6.45 14.24 -14.49
N VAL A 180 -5.89 15.11 -15.33
CA VAL A 180 -6.07 16.55 -15.23
C VAL A 180 -7.39 16.90 -15.92
N ARG A 181 -8.36 17.40 -15.14
CA ARG A 181 -9.68 17.76 -15.68
C ARG A 181 -9.53 18.85 -16.74
N GLY A 182 -10.29 18.75 -17.83
CA GLY A 182 -10.33 19.77 -18.88
C GLY A 182 -9.09 19.86 -19.77
N GLN A 183 -8.08 19.01 -19.60
CA GLN A 183 -6.84 19.00 -20.40
C GLN A 183 -6.70 17.72 -21.26
N GLY A 184 -7.83 17.18 -21.73
CA GLY A 184 -7.87 15.96 -22.53
C GLY A 184 -7.15 14.79 -21.83
N LYS A 185 -6.37 14.02 -22.58
CA LYS A 185 -5.65 12.83 -22.06
C LYS A 185 -4.32 13.17 -21.37
N THR A 186 -4.33 14.20 -20.54
CA THR A 186 -3.18 14.58 -19.72
C THR A 186 -3.25 13.93 -18.35
N LEU A 187 -2.18 13.25 -17.98
CA LEU A 187 -2.02 12.55 -16.71
C LEU A 187 -0.95 13.24 -15.88
N VAL A 188 -1.16 13.29 -14.57
CA VAL A 188 -0.12 13.53 -13.57
C VAL A 188 0.07 12.29 -12.72
N TYR A 189 1.31 11.99 -12.38
CA TYR A 189 1.66 10.78 -11.63
C TYR A 189 2.97 10.99 -10.87
N GLN A 190 3.20 10.16 -9.86
CA GLN A 190 4.47 10.16 -9.12
C GLN A 190 5.39 9.09 -9.72
N SER A 191 6.68 9.38 -9.77
CA SER A 191 7.67 8.50 -10.39
C SER A 191 8.98 8.55 -9.62
N ALA A 192 9.58 7.39 -9.38
CA ALA A 192 10.92 7.26 -8.86
C ALA A 192 11.72 6.29 -9.74
N GLY A 193 12.99 6.59 -9.99
CA GLY A 193 13.90 5.67 -10.68
C GLY A 193 14.34 4.54 -9.75
N ILE A 194 14.51 3.34 -10.28
CA ILE A 194 15.01 2.19 -9.51
C ILE A 194 16.51 2.08 -9.74
N ALA A 195 17.27 1.97 -8.66
CA ALA A 195 18.70 1.63 -8.71
C ALA A 195 18.85 0.11 -8.57
N ARG A 196 19.60 -0.51 -9.48
CA ARG A 196 19.88 -1.96 -9.46
C ARG A 196 21.35 -2.25 -9.21
N ASP A 197 21.63 -3.40 -8.59
CA ASP A 197 22.98 -3.93 -8.49
C ASP A 197 23.43 -4.63 -9.80
N HIS A 198 24.65 -5.17 -9.78
CA HIS A 198 25.20 -5.90 -10.92
C HIS A 198 24.46 -7.21 -11.27
N ASN A 199 23.59 -7.72 -10.38
CA ASN A 199 22.75 -8.89 -10.62
C ASN A 199 21.36 -8.50 -11.14
N GLY A 200 21.09 -7.20 -11.34
CA GLY A 200 19.78 -6.69 -11.75
C GLY A 200 18.76 -6.65 -10.62
N MET A 201 19.17 -6.79 -9.36
CA MET A 201 18.28 -6.72 -8.21
C MET A 201 18.09 -5.26 -7.76
N PRO A 202 16.86 -4.81 -7.44
CA PRO A 202 16.62 -3.47 -6.94
C PRO A 202 17.29 -3.28 -5.57
N VAL A 203 18.10 -2.23 -5.42
CA VAL A 203 18.85 -1.91 -4.20
C VAL A 203 18.46 -0.57 -3.58
N ASP A 204 17.95 0.36 -4.37
CA ASP A 204 17.45 1.64 -3.88
C ASP A 204 16.47 2.27 -4.88
N MET A 205 15.86 3.39 -4.51
CA MET A 205 15.01 4.19 -5.39
C MET A 205 15.41 5.65 -5.31
N SER A 206 15.21 6.44 -6.36
CA SER A 206 15.37 7.89 -6.27
C SER A 206 14.26 8.52 -5.42
N GLU A 207 14.41 9.82 -5.11
CA GLU A 207 13.28 10.61 -4.61
C GLU A 207 12.11 10.56 -5.59
N TYR A 208 10.89 10.53 -5.07
CA TYR A 208 9.69 10.64 -5.92
C TYR A 208 9.52 12.06 -6.45
N ALA A 209 9.41 12.15 -7.76
CA ALA A 209 9.06 13.37 -8.47
C ALA A 209 7.64 13.26 -9.06
N ILE A 210 6.98 14.40 -9.23
CA ILE A 210 5.70 14.49 -9.93
C ILE A 210 5.97 14.78 -11.39
N LYS A 211 5.46 13.91 -12.24
CA LYS A 211 5.54 14.02 -13.70
C LYS A 211 4.15 14.22 -14.28
N SER A 212 4.12 14.82 -15.45
CA SER A 212 2.96 14.91 -16.31
C SER A 212 3.28 14.30 -17.66
N ILE A 213 2.29 13.64 -18.26
CA ILE A 213 2.37 13.09 -19.61
C ILE A 213 1.07 13.39 -20.35
N ASN A 214 1.17 13.91 -21.56
CA ASN A 214 0.04 14.03 -22.47
C ASN A 214 0.03 12.84 -23.44
N LEU A 215 -1.00 12.01 -23.38
CA LEU A 215 -1.02 10.75 -24.14
C LEU A 215 -1.27 10.92 -25.64
N ASP A 216 -1.79 12.07 -26.08
CA ASP A 216 -2.02 12.32 -27.52
C ASP A 216 -0.74 12.81 -28.21
N THR A 217 0.11 13.57 -27.51
CA THR A 217 1.37 14.13 -28.03
C THR A 217 2.61 13.30 -27.65
N GLY A 218 2.55 12.61 -26.51
CA GLY A 218 3.70 11.95 -25.89
C GLY A 218 4.60 12.90 -25.08
N ASP A 219 4.21 14.16 -24.91
CA ASP A 219 5.00 15.14 -24.17
C ASP A 219 5.03 14.82 -22.68
N LEU A 220 6.24 14.81 -22.09
CA LEU A 220 6.49 14.50 -20.70
C LEU A 220 7.22 15.65 -19.99
N HIS A 221 6.69 16.09 -18.86
CA HIS A 221 7.27 17.18 -18.07
C HIS A 221 7.33 16.83 -16.58
N THR A 222 8.40 17.22 -15.91
CA THR A 222 8.49 17.17 -14.45
C THR A 222 7.87 18.43 -13.85
N LEU A 223 6.80 18.26 -13.06
CA LEU A 223 6.07 19.38 -12.44
C LEU A 223 6.62 19.76 -11.06
N ALA A 224 7.10 18.77 -10.30
CA ALA A 224 7.70 18.99 -8.98
C ALA A 224 8.76 17.94 -8.69
N GLN A 225 9.93 18.40 -8.24
CA GLN A 225 11.01 17.56 -7.74
C GLN A 225 11.73 18.33 -6.64
N MET A 226 11.93 17.69 -5.48
CA MET A 226 12.53 18.33 -4.32
C MET A 226 13.68 17.47 -3.78
N PRO A 227 14.91 17.99 -3.74
CA PRO A 227 16.03 17.25 -3.15
C PRO A 227 15.75 16.89 -1.69
N GLY A 228 15.95 15.62 -1.33
CA GLY A 228 15.74 15.12 0.04
C GLY A 228 14.28 14.94 0.46
N TYR A 229 13.33 15.14 -0.44
CA TYR A 229 11.91 14.92 -0.19
C TYR A 229 11.27 14.10 -1.31
N ASP A 230 10.38 13.19 -0.91
CA ASP A 230 9.49 12.52 -1.84
C ASP A 230 8.19 13.31 -2.04
N CYS A 231 7.68 13.33 -3.27
CA CYS A 231 6.42 13.95 -3.65
C CYS A 231 5.38 12.87 -4.03
N PHE A 232 4.27 12.78 -3.29
CA PHE A 232 3.24 11.74 -3.43
C PHE A 232 1.86 12.26 -3.80
N HIS A 233 1.05 11.39 -4.40
CA HIS A 233 -0.38 11.59 -4.66
C HIS A 233 -0.68 12.93 -5.37
N PRO A 234 -0.14 13.16 -6.58
CA PRO A 234 -0.34 14.43 -7.27
C PRO A 234 -1.79 14.64 -7.68
N ARG A 235 -2.28 15.87 -7.54
CA ARG A 235 -3.58 16.31 -8.04
C ARG A 235 -3.43 17.69 -8.66
N GLN A 236 -3.59 17.78 -9.98
CA GLN A 236 -3.55 19.05 -10.70
C GLN A 236 -4.97 19.51 -11.06
N LEU A 237 -5.25 20.78 -10.81
CA LEU A 237 -6.49 21.45 -11.20
C LEU A 237 -6.36 22.09 -12.58
N THR A 238 -7.49 22.50 -13.16
CA THR A 238 -7.58 23.13 -14.49
C THR A 238 -6.80 24.42 -14.61
N ASP A 239 -6.62 25.14 -13.50
CA ASP A 239 -5.90 26.41 -13.40
C ASP A 239 -4.36 26.23 -13.37
N GLY A 240 -3.88 24.99 -13.34
CA GLY A 240 -2.46 24.65 -13.24
C GLY A 240 -1.96 24.46 -11.81
N THR A 241 -2.80 24.71 -10.80
CA THR A 241 -2.45 24.50 -9.38
C THR A 241 -2.25 22.99 -9.12
N LEU A 242 -1.14 22.65 -8.48
CA LEU A 242 -0.73 21.29 -8.16
C LEU A 242 -0.75 21.06 -6.65
N TYR A 243 -1.42 19.99 -6.22
CA TYR A 243 -1.44 19.53 -4.84
C TYR A 243 -0.70 18.20 -4.73
N PHE A 244 0.06 18.01 -3.66
CA PHE A 244 0.77 16.76 -3.39
C PHE A 244 1.21 16.65 -1.93
N ILE A 245 1.49 15.43 -1.49
CA ILE A 245 2.09 15.18 -0.17
C ILE A 245 3.60 15.23 -0.29
N ARG A 246 4.25 16.02 0.56
CA ARG A 246 5.70 16.03 0.77
C ARG A 246 6.04 15.20 1.99
N ARG A 247 7.03 14.30 1.87
CA ARG A 247 7.65 13.62 3.03
C ARG A 247 9.17 13.60 2.91
N PRO A 248 9.94 13.54 4.01
CA PRO A 248 11.38 13.35 3.93
C PRO A 248 11.74 12.04 3.24
N TYR A 249 12.66 12.12 2.28
CA TYR A 249 13.14 10.96 1.56
C TYR A 249 13.90 10.00 2.50
N LYS A 250 13.64 8.70 2.34
CA LYS A 250 14.35 7.64 3.04
C LYS A 250 14.81 6.60 2.03
N SER A 251 16.10 6.60 1.74
CA SER A 251 16.75 5.53 0.98
C SER A 251 16.50 4.18 1.65
N ILE A 252 16.17 3.17 0.83
CA ILE A 252 16.02 1.78 1.26
C ILE A 252 17.36 1.28 1.84
N ASN A 253 18.46 1.78 1.28
CA ASN A 253 19.81 1.37 1.63
C ASN A 253 20.51 2.32 2.61
N ASN A 254 19.76 3.05 3.45
CA ASN A 254 20.32 3.85 4.54
C ASN A 254 21.04 3.03 5.65
N ARG A 255 21.44 1.78 5.32
CA ARG A 255 22.49 1.02 5.98
C ARG A 255 23.89 1.55 5.68
N SER A 256 24.06 2.50 4.77
CA SER A 256 25.38 2.98 4.30
C SER A 256 26.03 4.06 5.17
N HIS A 257 25.46 4.45 6.31
CA HIS A 257 26.23 5.05 7.39
C HIS A 257 26.26 4.09 8.59
N LEU A 258 26.83 2.90 8.40
CA LEU A 258 27.39 2.16 9.52
C LEU A 258 28.37 3.10 10.20
N SER A 259 27.97 3.67 11.33
CA SER A 259 28.88 4.41 12.20
C SER A 259 30.12 3.53 12.37
N PRO A 260 31.36 4.06 12.18
CA PRO A 260 32.58 3.27 12.38
C PRO A 260 32.59 2.53 13.72
N TRP A 261 31.89 3.08 14.72
CA TRP A 261 31.67 2.48 16.03
C TRP A 261 30.74 1.26 16.03
N GLN A 262 29.68 1.28 15.22
CA GLN A 262 28.76 0.13 15.06
C GLN A 262 29.50 -1.04 14.40
N LEU A 263 30.31 -0.73 13.37
CA LEU A 263 31.13 -1.70 12.64
C LEU A 263 32.20 -2.32 13.55
N LEU A 264 32.86 -1.50 14.39
CA LEU A 264 33.80 -1.97 15.41
C LEU A 264 33.13 -2.86 16.48
N LYS A 265 31.94 -2.48 16.96
CA LYS A 265 31.14 -3.30 17.90
C LYS A 265 30.76 -4.64 17.27
N ASP A 266 30.38 -4.64 16.01
CA ASP A 266 30.00 -5.86 15.31
C ASP A 266 31.19 -6.80 15.12
N ILE A 267 32.38 -6.29 14.78
CA ILE A 267 33.62 -7.07 14.71
C ILE A 267 33.99 -7.63 16.09
N LEU A 268 33.92 -6.81 17.15
CA LEU A 268 34.30 -7.20 18.50
C LEU A 268 33.33 -8.24 19.10
N LEU A 269 32.03 -8.09 18.84
CA LEU A 269 30.99 -8.97 19.37
C LEU A 269 30.71 -10.18 18.46
N PHE A 270 31.29 -10.23 17.25
CA PHE A 270 31.11 -11.34 16.33
C PHE A 270 31.46 -12.71 16.96
N PRO A 271 32.60 -12.89 17.66
CA PRO A 271 32.93 -14.17 18.30
C PRO A 271 31.89 -14.57 19.37
N VAL A 272 31.40 -13.60 20.15
CA VAL A 272 30.39 -13.83 21.18
C VAL A 272 29.07 -14.26 20.53
N ARG A 273 28.66 -13.61 19.44
CA ARG A 273 27.45 -13.98 18.69
C ARG A 273 27.57 -15.38 18.10
N VAL A 274 28.73 -15.76 17.57
CA VAL A 274 28.99 -17.13 17.08
C VAL A 274 28.85 -18.16 18.21
N CYS A 275 29.42 -17.90 19.38
CA CYS A 275 29.26 -18.77 20.55
C CYS A 275 27.78 -18.89 20.99
N VAL A 276 27.03 -17.78 21.00
CA VAL A 276 25.60 -17.79 21.32
C VAL A 276 24.82 -18.61 20.29
N VAL A 277 25.11 -18.46 19.00
CA VAL A 277 24.45 -19.22 17.92
C VAL A 277 24.74 -20.71 18.06
N ILE A 278 26.00 -21.09 18.28
CA ILE A 278 26.40 -22.48 18.52
C ILE A 278 25.67 -23.03 19.75
N PHE A 279 25.61 -22.27 20.85
CA PHE A 279 24.89 -22.68 22.05
C PHE A 279 23.39 -22.87 21.80
N THR A 280 22.74 -21.93 21.11
CA THR A 280 21.31 -22.04 20.76
C THR A 280 21.03 -23.19 19.79
N PHE A 281 21.96 -23.49 18.88
CA PHE A 281 21.86 -24.65 17.99
C PHE A 281 21.97 -25.96 18.76
N LEU A 282 22.95 -26.07 19.66
CA LEU A 282 23.10 -27.23 20.54
C LEU A 282 21.92 -27.40 21.50
N ASP A 283 21.36 -26.30 22.01
CA ASP A 283 20.18 -26.31 22.87
C ASP A 283 18.93 -26.81 22.13
N MET A 284 18.75 -26.36 20.89
CA MET A 284 17.68 -26.85 20.02
C MET A 284 17.86 -28.34 19.68
N LEU A 285 19.09 -28.77 19.38
CA LEU A 285 19.41 -30.16 19.11
C LEU A 285 19.18 -31.05 20.34
N SER A 286 19.53 -30.56 21.53
CA SER A 286 19.25 -31.22 22.80
C SER A 286 17.74 -31.34 23.05
N HIS A 287 16.99 -30.27 22.79
CA HIS A 287 15.53 -30.29 22.89
C HIS A 287 14.90 -31.29 21.92
N PHE A 288 15.43 -31.37 20.69
CA PHE A 288 14.92 -32.28 19.66
C PHE A 288 15.21 -33.76 19.98
N LEU A 289 16.42 -34.07 20.46
CA LEU A 289 16.83 -35.45 20.73
C LEU A 289 16.38 -35.97 22.11
N THR A 290 16.33 -35.10 23.12
CA THR A 290 16.11 -35.50 24.52
C THR A 290 14.83 -34.92 25.14
N GLY A 291 14.14 -34.02 24.43
CA GLY A 291 12.97 -33.30 24.94
C GLY A 291 13.31 -32.26 26.02
N LYS A 292 14.59 -32.00 26.30
CA LYS A 292 15.06 -31.11 27.36
C LYS A 292 16.00 -30.05 26.78
N HIS A 293 15.88 -28.82 27.25
CA HIS A 293 16.88 -27.77 26.98
C HIS A 293 18.16 -28.08 27.79
N LEU A 294 19.33 -27.68 27.28
CA LEU A 294 20.62 -27.75 27.97
C LEU A 294 20.63 -26.93 29.27
N THR A 295 19.72 -25.97 29.38
CA THR A 295 19.51 -25.13 30.58
C THR A 295 18.59 -25.77 31.63
N ALA A 296 18.02 -26.95 31.38
CA ALA A 296 17.05 -27.61 32.26
C ALA A 296 17.66 -28.35 33.47
N ALA A 297 18.83 -27.91 33.96
CA ALA A 297 19.34 -28.26 35.28
C ALA A 297 18.80 -27.27 36.33
N GLY A 298 17.47 -27.27 36.55
CA GLY A 298 16.80 -26.38 37.50
C GLY A 298 15.37 -26.08 37.05
N GLY A 299 14.42 -26.90 37.47
CA GLY A 299 13.10 -27.00 36.84
C GLY A 299 12.14 -25.83 37.09
N VAL A 300 11.28 -25.59 36.09
CA VAL A 300 9.83 -25.38 36.24
C VAL A 300 9.16 -25.97 34.99
N LYS A 301 8.29 -26.98 35.16
CA LYS A 301 7.44 -27.49 34.07
C LYS A 301 6.34 -26.48 33.78
N LYS A 302 6.39 -25.81 32.63
CA LYS A 302 5.19 -25.26 31.99
C LYS A 302 4.91 -26.08 30.74
N GLN A 303 3.89 -26.94 30.81
CA GLN A 303 3.22 -27.43 29.62
C GLN A 303 2.48 -26.23 29.02
N GLY A 304 2.92 -25.82 27.83
CA GLY A 304 2.30 -24.76 27.04
C GLY A 304 2.30 -25.16 25.57
N PRO A 305 1.31 -24.70 24.78
CA PRO A 305 1.04 -25.21 23.44
C PRO A 305 2.16 -24.85 22.45
N ASP A 306 2.48 -25.84 21.62
CA ASP A 306 3.22 -25.81 20.35
C ASP A 306 4.13 -24.57 20.12
N VAL A 307 5.41 -24.72 20.48
CA VAL A 307 6.46 -23.68 20.40
C VAL A 307 6.61 -23.10 18.98
N ARG A 308 6.26 -23.87 17.94
CA ARG A 308 6.23 -23.38 16.54
C ARG A 308 5.08 -22.40 16.28
N ARG A 309 3.93 -22.57 16.95
CA ARG A 309 2.83 -21.59 16.93
C ARG A 309 3.15 -20.38 17.80
N MET A 310 3.90 -20.56 18.89
CA MET A 310 4.27 -19.47 19.81
C MET A 310 5.43 -18.59 19.31
N LEU A 311 6.37 -19.11 18.51
CA LEU A 311 7.47 -18.31 17.93
C LEU A 311 7.02 -17.48 16.72
N VAL A 312 6.14 -18.05 15.89
CA VAL A 312 5.53 -17.34 14.77
C VAL A 312 4.50 -16.32 15.27
N ALA A 313 3.72 -16.66 16.30
CA ALA A 313 2.89 -15.69 17.01
C ALA A 313 3.74 -14.67 17.78
N GLY A 314 4.86 -15.06 18.40
CA GLY A 314 5.69 -14.18 19.22
C GLY A 314 6.38 -13.07 18.45
N ARG A 315 6.83 -13.34 17.21
CA ARG A 315 7.42 -12.32 16.32
C ARG A 315 6.37 -11.45 15.62
N MET A 316 5.23 -12.03 15.21
CA MET A 316 4.10 -11.24 14.69
C MET A 316 3.43 -10.41 15.77
N ILE A 317 3.34 -10.92 17.00
CA ILE A 317 2.80 -10.19 18.16
C ILE A 317 3.81 -9.16 18.62
N GLN A 318 5.13 -9.39 18.60
CA GLN A 318 6.12 -8.33 18.92
C GLN A 318 6.18 -7.25 17.85
N MET A 319 6.05 -7.59 16.55
CA MET A 319 6.01 -6.60 15.47
C MET A 319 4.68 -5.85 15.43
N GLN A 320 3.56 -6.52 15.77
CA GLN A 320 2.27 -5.85 15.99
C GLN A 320 2.21 -5.12 17.34
N GLN A 321 2.92 -5.52 18.40
CA GLN A 321 2.90 -4.87 19.72
C GLN A 321 3.91 -3.72 19.80
N GLN A 322 5.04 -3.76 19.08
CA GLN A 322 5.89 -2.58 18.93
C GLN A 322 5.18 -1.50 18.11
N ASN A 323 4.41 -1.88 17.07
CA ASN A 323 3.59 -0.92 16.34
C ASN A 323 2.27 -0.55 17.06
N LYS A 324 1.63 -1.47 17.82
CA LYS A 324 0.40 -1.21 18.58
C LYS A 324 0.63 -0.54 19.92
N ALA A 325 1.76 -0.72 20.59
CA ALA A 325 2.02 -0.02 21.87
C ALA A 325 2.20 1.49 21.64
N ASP A 326 2.76 1.87 20.48
CA ASP A 326 2.83 3.27 20.05
C ASP A 326 1.54 3.72 19.34
N ALA A 327 0.89 2.88 18.51
CA ALA A 327 -0.37 3.24 17.85
C ALA A 327 -1.61 3.22 18.75
N ALA A 328 -1.59 2.55 19.91
CA ALA A 328 -2.70 2.57 20.87
C ALA A 328 -2.78 3.89 21.66
N ASN A 329 -1.69 4.68 21.68
CA ASN A 329 -1.63 6.01 22.30
C ASN A 329 -1.45 7.15 21.28
N ALA A 330 -1.20 6.86 20.00
CA ALA A 330 -1.11 7.87 18.96
C ALA A 330 -2.51 8.33 18.53
N SER A 331 -2.76 9.64 18.58
CA SER A 331 -4.00 10.25 18.08
C SER A 331 -4.07 10.34 16.54
N THR A 332 -2.95 10.10 15.86
CA THR A 332 -2.78 10.16 14.39
C THR A 332 -1.75 9.12 13.93
N LEU A 333 -1.96 8.48 12.78
CA LEU A 333 -1.01 7.50 12.22
C LEU A 333 0.04 8.16 11.31
N ALA A 334 -0.35 9.20 10.58
CA ALA A 334 0.54 9.96 9.71
C ALA A 334 1.56 10.77 10.53
N PRO A 335 2.87 10.68 10.22
CA PRO A 335 3.91 11.51 10.84
C PRO A 335 3.71 13.02 10.59
N LYS A 336 4.24 13.88 11.47
CA LYS A 336 4.07 15.34 11.38
C LYS A 336 4.80 15.96 10.18
N ASP A 337 5.89 15.33 9.76
CA ASP A 337 6.71 15.69 8.59
C ASP A 337 6.06 15.32 7.25
N TRP A 338 4.85 14.74 7.26
CA TRP A 338 4.07 14.48 6.06
C TRP A 338 3.09 15.64 5.86
N GLU A 339 3.34 16.43 4.84
CA GLU A 339 2.71 17.74 4.64
C GLU A 339 2.00 17.80 3.29
N LEU A 340 0.77 18.27 3.27
CA LEU A 340 0.06 18.61 2.04
C LEU A 340 0.54 19.96 1.54
N ILE A 341 1.11 19.98 0.34
CA ILE A 341 1.61 21.17 -0.33
C ILE A 341 0.64 21.57 -1.44
N LYS A 342 0.36 22.87 -1.53
CA LYS A 342 -0.22 23.51 -2.71
C LYS A 342 0.87 24.28 -3.42
N GLN A 343 1.07 23.98 -4.70
CA GLN A 343 1.95 24.68 -5.62
C GLN A 343 1.09 25.44 -6.64
N ASP A 344 1.16 26.76 -6.64
CA ASP A 344 0.46 27.60 -7.61
C ASP A 344 1.11 27.44 -9.00
N ALA A 345 0.41 27.89 -10.06
CA ALA A 345 0.90 27.78 -11.45
C ALA A 345 2.26 28.49 -11.67
N ASP A 346 2.56 29.53 -10.88
CA ASP A 346 3.83 30.26 -10.91
C ASP A 346 4.98 29.55 -10.16
N GLY A 347 4.69 28.41 -9.52
CA GLY A 347 5.65 27.60 -8.74
C GLY A 347 5.75 27.98 -7.26
N GLY A 348 4.98 28.96 -6.79
CA GLY A 348 4.89 29.30 -5.36
C GLY A 348 4.32 28.14 -4.55
N GLN A 349 4.97 27.77 -3.45
CA GLN A 349 4.56 26.63 -2.61
C GLN A 349 4.07 27.09 -1.24
N THR A 350 2.97 26.49 -0.79
CA THR A 350 2.37 26.71 0.54
C THR A 350 2.06 25.38 1.20
N ILE A 351 2.32 25.28 2.51
CA ILE A 351 1.94 24.12 3.30
C ILE A 351 0.51 24.35 3.78
N LEU A 352 -0.41 23.46 3.39
CA LEU A 352 -1.80 23.53 3.81
C LEU A 352 -2.04 22.80 5.13
N GLN A 353 -1.46 21.61 5.27
CA GLN A 353 -1.75 20.73 6.40
C GLN A 353 -0.58 19.78 6.70
N SER A 354 -0.36 19.46 7.97
CA SER A 354 0.56 18.40 8.42
C SER A 354 -0.20 17.15 8.85
N ASN A 355 0.50 16.01 8.98
CA ASN A 355 -0.08 14.71 9.34
C ASN A 355 -1.06 14.17 8.28
N VAL A 356 -0.69 14.29 7.00
CA VAL A 356 -1.53 13.85 5.88
C VAL A 356 -1.00 12.54 5.28
N LEU A 357 -1.81 11.48 5.30
CA LEU A 357 -1.50 10.17 4.70
C LEU A 357 -1.97 10.10 3.24
N SER A 358 -3.20 10.55 2.99
CA SER A 358 -3.85 10.56 1.68
C SER A 358 -4.85 11.70 1.64
N PHE A 359 -5.10 12.24 0.46
CA PHE A 359 -6.02 13.35 0.25
C PHE A 359 -6.71 13.27 -1.11
N ASP A 360 -7.80 14.02 -1.24
CA ASP A 360 -8.42 14.32 -2.52
C ASP A 360 -9.02 15.74 -2.49
N ILE A 361 -9.12 16.36 -3.67
CA ILE A 361 -9.49 17.77 -3.83
C ILE A 361 -10.86 17.88 -4.50
N CYS A 362 -11.73 18.73 -3.94
CA CYS A 362 -13.01 19.11 -4.51
C CYS A 362 -12.84 20.13 -5.65
N SER A 363 -13.84 20.30 -6.51
CA SER A 363 -13.78 21.26 -7.63
C SER A 363 -13.70 22.73 -7.21
N ASP A 364 -14.08 23.05 -5.97
CA ASP A 364 -14.07 24.40 -5.40
C ASP A 364 -12.74 24.73 -4.68
N GLY A 365 -11.77 23.81 -4.67
CA GLY A 365 -10.50 23.96 -3.96
C GLY A 365 -10.54 23.56 -2.48
N SER A 366 -11.71 23.20 -1.95
CA SER A 366 -11.79 22.50 -0.66
C SER A 366 -11.18 21.11 -0.77
N TYR A 367 -10.77 20.52 0.35
CA TYR A 367 -10.06 19.24 0.32
C TYR A 367 -10.46 18.32 1.47
N VAL A 368 -10.38 17.02 1.18
CA VAL A 368 -10.56 15.96 2.16
C VAL A 368 -9.23 15.25 2.33
N TYR A 369 -8.83 15.00 3.57
CA TYR A 369 -7.62 14.26 3.88
C TYR A 369 -7.82 13.27 5.02
N THR A 370 -6.91 12.31 5.11
CA THR A 370 -6.86 11.34 6.21
C THR A 370 -5.52 11.39 6.93
N ASP A 371 -5.57 11.30 8.26
CA ASP A 371 -4.40 11.13 9.13
C ASP A 371 -4.11 9.64 9.44
N GLY A 372 -4.85 8.73 8.79
CA GLY A 372 -4.82 7.28 8.97
C GLY A 372 -5.81 6.74 10.00
N LEU A 373 -6.49 7.58 10.77
CA LEU A 373 -7.54 7.19 11.73
C LEU A 373 -8.85 7.93 11.50
N ARG A 374 -8.79 9.14 10.94
CA ARG A 374 -9.92 10.03 10.69
C ARG A 374 -9.89 10.53 9.27
N VAL A 375 -11.08 10.73 8.69
CA VAL A 375 -11.25 11.52 7.46
C VAL A 375 -11.75 12.90 7.86
N ILE A 376 -11.03 13.94 7.42
CA ILE A 376 -11.29 15.34 7.75
C ILE A 376 -11.55 16.09 6.45
N TYR A 377 -12.60 16.89 6.44
CA TYR A 377 -12.90 17.86 5.40
C TYR A 377 -12.48 19.24 5.84
N HIS A 378 -11.68 19.91 5.02
CA HIS A 378 -11.33 21.31 5.18
C HIS A 378 -12.19 22.14 4.24
N ASP A 379 -13.05 22.98 4.81
CA ASP A 379 -13.93 23.84 4.02
C ASP A 379 -13.19 25.07 3.45
N PRO A 380 -13.77 25.77 2.46
CA PRO A 380 -13.18 27.00 1.91
C PRO A 380 -13.05 28.14 2.93
N ASP A 381 -13.79 28.08 4.03
CA ASP A 381 -13.81 29.09 5.10
C ASP A 381 -12.72 28.83 6.16
N GLY A 382 -11.96 27.74 6.03
CA GLY A 382 -10.83 27.38 6.89
C GLY A 382 -11.18 26.50 8.09
N ASN A 383 -12.37 25.89 8.14
CA ASN A 383 -12.79 25.01 9.23
C ASN A 383 -12.63 23.53 8.88
N ASP A 384 -12.12 22.77 9.85
CA ASP A 384 -12.01 21.32 9.78
C ASP A 384 -13.26 20.63 10.35
N ARG A 385 -13.82 19.69 9.59
CA ARG A 385 -14.92 18.83 10.01
C ARG A 385 -14.56 17.36 9.85
N GLN A 386 -14.77 16.57 10.90
CA GLN A 386 -14.52 15.14 10.84
C GLN A 386 -15.69 14.43 10.15
N LEU A 387 -15.42 13.75 9.03
CA LEU A 387 -16.42 13.00 8.27
C LEU A 387 -16.54 11.54 8.72
N ALA A 388 -15.41 10.89 9.02
CA ALA A 388 -15.38 9.48 9.39
C ALA A 388 -14.24 9.18 10.37
N LYS A 389 -14.37 8.06 11.09
CA LYS A 389 -13.33 7.52 11.98
C LYS A 389 -13.24 6.01 11.76
N GLY A 390 -12.03 5.49 11.71
CA GLY A 390 -11.75 4.07 11.48
C GLY A 390 -10.40 3.65 12.03
N THR A 391 -10.02 2.43 11.69
CA THR A 391 -8.69 1.88 11.99
C THR A 391 -7.94 1.79 10.66
N LEU A 392 -6.77 2.42 10.54
CA LEU A 392 -5.93 2.35 9.34
C LEU A 392 -6.68 2.72 8.05
N ILE A 393 -7.04 4.00 7.91
CA ILE A 393 -7.62 4.57 6.69
C ILE A 393 -6.50 4.90 5.71
N GLU A 394 -6.38 4.15 4.63
CA GLU A 394 -5.23 4.16 3.71
C GLU A 394 -5.40 5.14 2.55
N HIS A 395 -6.62 5.28 2.04
CA HIS A 395 -6.93 6.12 0.87
C HIS A 395 -8.30 6.77 1.00
N VAL A 396 -8.44 7.98 0.49
CA VAL A 396 -9.72 8.71 0.42
C VAL A 396 -9.94 9.28 -0.98
N ALA A 397 -11.19 9.27 -1.44
CA ALA A 397 -11.63 9.88 -2.69
C ALA A 397 -12.96 10.63 -2.45
N VAL A 398 -13.07 11.83 -3.02
CA VAL A 398 -14.32 12.61 -2.97
C VAL A 398 -15.24 12.16 -4.09
N THR A 399 -16.48 11.80 -3.76
CA THR A 399 -17.55 11.44 -4.71
C THR A 399 -18.48 12.66 -4.93
N PHE A 400 -19.09 12.75 -6.12
CA PHE A 400 -19.95 13.89 -6.52
C PHE A 400 -21.43 13.53 -6.61
#